data_AF-A0A2Z4RIV8-F1
#
_entry.id   AF-A0A2Z4RIV8-F1
#
_cell.length_a   1.000
_cell.length_b   1.000
_cell.length_c   1.000
_cell.angle_alpha   90.00
_cell.angle_beta   90.00
_cell.angle_gamma   90.00
#
_symmetry.space_group_name_H-M   'P 1'
#
loop_
_entity.id
_entity.type
_entity.pdbx_description
1 polymer ?
#
loop_
_entity_poly.entity_id
_entity_poly.type
_entity_poly.pdbx_seq_one_letter_code
_entity_poly.pdbx_strand_id
1 'polypeptide(L)'
;MSELILHHYPTSLFAEKARLLLGFKGLSWRSVKISPVMPKPDLTALTGGYRKTPVLQIGADIYCDTALIARRLEREKALPAFFPEGQEMIAASFAAWADSVVFQHAVSLVFQPESIAARFGHLPQEAIKAFVADRAALFSGGSATRLSAEQAKHQWPTIMARLEQQLQREEGDYLFGEPSIADFAMAHPLWFLKATPVTAPYVDSYPAVAAWLARVLGFGHGASSEMTSEEALAVARDSIPAALPDEQFVDPNGFKAGQQVVIAATDYGVDPVAGELLFAGSEELILRREDPRGGVVHVHFPRFGFHIETR
;
A
#
# COMPACT_ATOMS: atom_id res chain seq x y z
N MET A 1 6.76 10.95 -21.17
CA MET A 1 6.61 10.49 -19.77
C MET A 1 6.12 9.07 -19.82
N SER A 2 6.79 8.16 -19.11
CA SER A 2 6.37 6.75 -19.04
C SER A 2 5.03 6.64 -18.31
N GLU A 3 4.16 5.73 -18.75
CA GLU A 3 2.85 5.54 -18.14
C GLU A 3 2.96 5.04 -16.69
N LEU A 4 2.10 5.54 -15.81
CA LEU A 4 1.91 4.98 -14.46
C LEU A 4 1.03 3.73 -14.57
N ILE A 5 1.54 2.58 -14.16
CA ILE A 5 0.83 1.30 -14.25
C ILE A 5 0.61 0.77 -12.82
N LEU A 6 -0.65 0.68 -12.37
CA LEU A 6 -0.96 0.20 -11.03
C LEU A 6 -1.47 -1.25 -11.10
N HIS A 7 -0.72 -2.16 -10.49
CA HIS A 7 -1.08 -3.56 -10.31
C HIS A 7 -1.89 -3.71 -9.03
N HIS A 8 -3.18 -4.00 -9.16
CA HIS A 8 -4.09 -3.96 -8.03
C HIS A 8 -5.33 -4.83 -8.19
N TYR A 9 -6.10 -4.98 -7.09
CA TYR A 9 -7.45 -5.52 -7.16
C TYR A 9 -8.44 -4.61 -6.43
N PRO A 10 -9.72 -4.54 -6.87
CA PRO A 10 -10.66 -3.52 -6.40
C PRO A 10 -10.90 -3.55 -4.88
N THR A 11 -11.00 -4.74 -4.30
CA THR A 11 -11.36 -4.91 -2.88
C THR A 11 -10.19 -4.77 -1.90
N SER A 12 -8.97 -4.48 -2.37
CA SER A 12 -7.83 -4.19 -1.50
C SER A 12 -7.93 -2.78 -0.95
N LEU A 13 -7.91 -2.68 0.38
CA LEU A 13 -7.82 -1.43 1.14
C LEU A 13 -6.54 -0.62 0.81
N PHE A 14 -5.36 -1.25 0.80
CA PHE A 14 -4.13 -0.55 0.40
C PHE A 14 -4.17 -0.12 -1.07
N ALA A 15 -4.88 -0.86 -1.92
CA ALA A 15 -5.07 -0.44 -3.30
C ALA A 15 -6.06 0.72 -3.42
N GLU A 16 -7.05 0.82 -2.54
CA GLU A 16 -7.92 2.00 -2.45
C GLU A 16 -7.09 3.22 -2.07
N LYS A 17 -6.21 3.10 -1.07
CA LYS A 17 -5.25 4.16 -0.73
C LYS A 17 -4.49 4.63 -1.97
N ALA A 18 -3.83 3.73 -2.70
CA ALA A 18 -3.06 4.13 -3.89
C ALA A 18 -3.91 4.76 -5.01
N ARG A 19 -5.16 4.30 -5.20
CA ARG A 19 -6.09 4.93 -6.15
C ARG A 19 -6.46 6.36 -5.72
N LEU A 20 -6.72 6.57 -4.43
CA LEU A 20 -6.99 7.91 -3.90
C LEU A 20 -5.77 8.83 -4.03
N LEU A 21 -4.54 8.32 -3.84
CA LEU A 21 -3.32 9.08 -4.09
C LEU A 21 -3.24 9.55 -5.56
N LEU A 22 -3.53 8.66 -6.51
CA LEU A 22 -3.58 9.00 -7.94
C LEU A 22 -4.68 10.04 -8.25
N GLY A 23 -5.85 9.91 -7.63
CA GLY A 23 -6.95 10.87 -7.78
C GLY A 23 -6.66 12.24 -7.21
N PHE A 24 -6.07 12.30 -6.02
CA PHE A 24 -5.62 13.54 -5.40
C PHE A 24 -4.62 14.30 -6.27
N LYS A 25 -3.68 13.57 -6.89
CA LYS A 25 -2.74 14.15 -7.85
C LYS A 25 -3.36 14.42 -9.22
N GLY A 26 -4.59 13.97 -9.49
CA GLY A 26 -5.24 14.08 -10.79
C GLY A 26 -4.44 13.42 -11.92
N LEU A 27 -3.82 12.27 -11.62
CA LEU A 27 -2.95 11.55 -12.56
C LEU A 27 -3.74 10.58 -13.43
N SER A 28 -3.28 10.42 -14.68
CA SER A 28 -3.72 9.35 -15.58
C SER A 28 -2.88 8.11 -15.36
N TRP A 29 -3.49 6.93 -15.36
CA TRP A 29 -2.80 5.66 -15.08
C TRP A 29 -3.45 4.47 -15.77
N ARG A 30 -2.71 3.36 -15.84
CA ARG A 30 -3.13 2.08 -16.41
C ARG A 30 -3.46 1.09 -15.30
N SER A 31 -4.66 0.53 -15.34
CA SER A 31 -5.18 -0.40 -14.33
C SER A 31 -4.92 -1.84 -14.75
N VAL A 32 -3.98 -2.51 -14.09
CA VAL A 32 -3.74 -3.95 -14.23
C VAL A 32 -4.41 -4.68 -13.08
N LYS A 33 -5.41 -5.52 -13.39
CA LYS A 33 -6.09 -6.34 -12.39
C LYS A 33 -5.28 -7.58 -12.08
N ILE A 34 -4.99 -7.80 -10.80
CA ILE A 34 -4.25 -8.98 -10.32
C ILE A 34 -5.13 -9.85 -9.42
N SER A 35 -4.74 -11.13 -9.27
CA SER A 35 -5.42 -12.05 -8.35
C SER A 35 -5.29 -11.56 -6.89
N PRO A 36 -6.36 -11.64 -6.08
CA PRO A 36 -6.29 -11.34 -4.65
C PRO A 36 -5.54 -12.40 -3.84
N VAL A 37 -5.40 -13.62 -4.38
CA VAL A 37 -4.75 -14.78 -3.73
C VAL A 37 -3.60 -15.33 -4.58
N MET A 38 -2.70 -16.11 -4.00
CA MET A 38 -1.66 -16.82 -4.75
C MET A 38 -2.24 -17.99 -5.58
N PRO A 39 -1.59 -18.38 -6.70
CA PRO A 39 -0.37 -17.80 -7.29
C PRO A 39 -0.63 -16.51 -8.10
N LYS A 40 0.40 -15.68 -8.26
CA LYS A 40 0.36 -14.41 -9.02
C LYS A 40 1.52 -14.32 -10.03
N PRO A 41 1.61 -15.25 -11.00
CA PRO A 41 2.81 -15.46 -11.80
C PRO A 41 3.27 -14.21 -12.55
N ASP A 42 2.33 -13.39 -13.03
CA ASP A 42 2.65 -12.19 -13.81
C ASP A 42 3.17 -11.06 -12.93
N LEU A 43 2.59 -10.90 -11.74
CA LEU A 43 3.08 -9.95 -10.76
C LEU A 43 4.48 -10.35 -10.27
N THR A 44 4.68 -11.62 -9.92
CA THR A 44 5.96 -12.08 -9.38
C THR A 44 7.08 -12.09 -10.42
N ALA A 45 6.75 -12.15 -11.71
CA ALA A 45 7.73 -11.94 -12.78
C ALA A 45 8.31 -10.51 -12.76
N LEU A 46 7.55 -9.52 -12.29
CA LEU A 46 8.03 -8.15 -12.07
C LEU A 46 8.68 -8.01 -10.69
N THR A 47 7.98 -8.41 -9.63
CA THR A 47 8.37 -8.10 -8.25
C THR A 47 9.45 -9.02 -7.68
N GLY A 48 9.69 -10.19 -8.29
CA GLY A 48 10.66 -11.16 -7.80
C GLY A 48 10.24 -11.93 -6.54
N GLY A 49 8.96 -11.89 -6.17
CA GLY A 49 8.43 -12.66 -5.04
C GLY A 49 7.48 -11.86 -4.15
N TYR A 50 7.67 -10.54 -4.07
CA TYR A 50 6.80 -9.67 -3.28
C TYR A 50 5.35 -9.78 -3.76
N ARG A 51 4.48 -10.29 -2.88
CA ARG A 51 3.09 -10.65 -3.21
C ARG A 51 2.03 -9.68 -2.68
N LYS A 52 2.42 -8.71 -1.85
CA LYS A 52 1.50 -7.68 -1.35
C LYS A 52 1.09 -6.75 -2.49
N THR A 53 0.01 -6.02 -2.28
CA THR A 53 -0.65 -5.21 -3.31
C THR A 53 -1.16 -3.92 -2.69
N PRO A 54 -1.13 -2.79 -3.41
CA PRO A 54 -0.79 -2.64 -4.81
C PRO A 54 0.72 -2.57 -5.07
N VAL A 55 1.10 -2.59 -6.36
CA VAL A 55 2.46 -2.30 -6.86
C VAL A 55 2.34 -1.28 -7.98
N LEU A 56 3.20 -0.26 -7.97
CA LEU A 56 3.29 0.71 -9.06
C LEU A 56 4.44 0.31 -9.98
N GLN A 57 4.20 0.29 -11.28
CA GLN A 57 5.19 0.10 -12.32
C GLN A 57 5.30 1.37 -13.16
N ILE A 58 6.53 1.75 -13.50
CA ILE A 58 6.84 2.81 -14.46
C ILE A 58 7.96 2.28 -15.35
N GLY A 59 7.62 1.88 -16.58
CA GLY A 59 8.59 1.17 -17.44
C GLY A 59 9.08 -0.12 -16.76
N ALA A 60 10.39 -0.18 -16.48
CA ALA A 60 11.06 -1.31 -15.82
C ALA A 60 11.36 -1.06 -14.32
N ASP A 61 10.83 0.02 -13.74
CA ASP A 61 10.91 0.32 -12.31
C ASP A 61 9.63 -0.10 -11.58
N ILE A 62 9.78 -0.95 -10.57
CA ILE A 62 8.70 -1.60 -9.82
C ILE A 62 8.74 -1.12 -8.37
N TYR A 63 7.80 -0.26 -7.99
CA TYR A 63 7.72 0.32 -6.64
C TYR A 63 6.75 -0.49 -5.78
N CYS A 64 7.32 -1.15 -4.78
CA CYS A 64 6.59 -1.91 -3.78
C CYS A 64 6.26 -1.02 -2.56
N ASP A 65 5.12 -1.31 -1.92
CA ASP A 65 4.60 -0.59 -0.76
C ASP A 65 3.98 0.79 -1.04
N THR A 66 2.81 1.05 -0.44
CA THR A 66 2.07 2.32 -0.66
C THR A 66 2.79 3.55 -0.13
N ALA A 67 3.64 3.42 0.90
CA ALA A 67 4.43 4.52 1.41
C ALA A 67 5.45 5.00 0.36
N LEU A 68 6.12 4.06 -0.31
CA LEU A 68 7.06 4.38 -1.37
C LEU A 68 6.34 4.85 -2.65
N ILE A 69 5.19 4.23 -2.98
CA ILE A 69 4.34 4.69 -4.09
C ILE A 69 3.96 6.17 -3.89
N ALA A 70 3.57 6.58 -2.68
CA ALA A 70 3.25 7.99 -2.39
C ALA A 70 4.45 8.91 -2.69
N ARG A 71 5.65 8.56 -2.22
CA ARG A 71 6.88 9.33 -2.53
C ARG A 71 7.21 9.36 -4.02
N ARG A 72 7.01 8.24 -4.74
CA ARG A 72 7.23 8.21 -6.19
C ARG A 72 6.22 9.08 -6.94
N LEU A 73 4.96 9.08 -6.54
CA LEU A 73 3.93 9.95 -7.11
C LEU A 73 4.18 11.43 -6.77
N GLU A 74 4.71 11.74 -5.59
CA GLU A 74 5.18 13.10 -5.24
C GLU A 74 6.28 13.57 -6.19
N ARG A 75 7.26 12.71 -6.50
CA ARG A 75 8.32 12.98 -7.48
C ARG A 75 7.76 13.16 -8.90
N GLU A 76 6.70 12.44 -9.26
CA GLU A 76 6.03 12.58 -10.57
C GLU A 76 5.30 13.93 -10.69
N LYS A 77 4.61 14.32 -9.61
CA LYS A 77 3.85 15.56 -9.56
C LYS A 77 3.89 16.11 -8.14
N ALA A 78 4.67 17.16 -7.92
CA ALA A 78 4.89 17.72 -6.58
C ALA A 78 3.60 18.26 -5.94
N LEU A 79 2.78 19.02 -6.68
CA LEU A 79 1.57 19.65 -6.14
C LEU A 79 0.27 19.02 -6.68
N PRO A 80 -0.78 18.88 -5.86
CA PRO A 80 -0.84 19.19 -4.42
C PRO A 80 -0.01 18.20 -3.59
N ALA A 81 0.65 18.64 -2.51
CA ALA A 81 1.66 17.85 -1.80
C ALA A 81 1.05 16.74 -0.93
N PHE A 82 1.67 15.56 -0.88
CA PHE A 82 1.32 14.54 0.12
C PHE A 82 1.97 14.82 1.48
N PHE A 83 3.09 15.54 1.48
CA PHE A 83 3.88 15.86 2.67
C PHE A 83 3.95 17.39 2.77
N PRO A 84 2.97 18.04 3.43
CA PRO A 84 2.99 19.48 3.66
C PRO A 84 4.29 19.98 4.26
N GLU A 85 4.74 21.16 3.82
CA GLU A 85 5.97 21.79 4.30
C GLU A 85 5.87 22.08 5.81
N GLY A 86 6.87 21.64 6.57
CA GLY A 86 6.89 21.76 8.03
C GLY A 86 6.05 20.72 8.78
N GLN A 87 5.39 19.79 8.07
CA GLN A 87 4.63 18.69 8.66
C GLN A 87 5.06 17.31 8.12
N GLU A 88 6.20 17.21 7.42
CA GLU A 88 6.64 16.01 6.72
C GLU A 88 6.76 14.82 7.67
N MET A 89 7.41 15.04 8.82
CA MET A 89 7.60 14.01 9.84
C MET A 89 6.29 13.57 10.50
N ILE A 90 5.41 14.53 10.85
CA ILE A 90 4.17 14.22 11.56
C ILE A 90 3.17 13.50 10.63
N ALA A 91 3.07 13.94 9.37
CA ALA A 91 2.19 13.32 8.39
C ALA A 91 2.66 11.90 8.05
N ALA A 92 3.96 11.70 7.83
CA ALA A 92 4.52 10.38 7.57
C ALA A 92 4.40 9.43 8.78
N SER A 93 4.67 9.91 9.99
CA SER A 93 4.58 9.11 11.21
C SER A 93 3.14 8.68 11.51
N PHE A 94 2.19 9.60 11.34
CA PHE A 94 0.78 9.29 11.49
C PHE A 94 0.32 8.27 10.43
N ALA A 95 0.74 8.45 9.17
CA ALA A 95 0.42 7.50 8.11
C ALA A 95 0.94 6.09 8.42
N ALA A 96 2.18 5.96 8.90
CA ALA A 96 2.75 4.69 9.31
C ALA A 96 1.97 4.03 10.47
N TRP A 97 1.53 4.83 11.45
CA TRP A 97 0.66 4.33 12.52
C TRP A 97 -0.71 3.89 12.00
N ALA A 98 -1.33 4.63 11.09
CA ALA A 98 -2.63 4.27 10.52
C ALA A 98 -2.54 2.99 9.66
N ASP A 99 -1.51 2.90 8.81
CA ASP A 99 -1.26 1.75 7.93
C ASP A 99 -0.88 0.47 8.69
N SER A 100 -0.43 0.59 9.94
CA SER A 100 -0.11 -0.54 10.80
C SER A 100 -1.21 -0.81 11.82
N VAL A 101 -1.43 0.09 12.76
CA VAL A 101 -2.33 -0.10 13.91
C VAL A 101 -3.79 -0.05 13.48
N VAL A 102 -4.24 1.04 12.85
CA VAL A 102 -5.66 1.22 12.47
C VAL A 102 -6.08 0.18 11.43
N PHE A 103 -5.19 -0.10 10.48
CA PHE A 103 -5.33 -1.19 9.51
C PHE A 103 -5.63 -2.55 10.18
N GLN A 104 -4.81 -2.98 11.15
CA GLN A 104 -5.02 -4.27 11.82
C GLN A 104 -6.37 -4.30 12.56
N HIS A 105 -6.78 -3.19 13.18
CA HIS A 105 -8.10 -3.09 13.80
C HIS A 105 -9.22 -3.25 12.77
N ALA A 106 -9.18 -2.50 11.67
CA ALA A 106 -10.21 -2.58 10.63
C ALA A 106 -10.30 -3.99 10.03
N VAL A 107 -9.17 -4.64 9.74
CA VAL A 107 -9.12 -6.02 9.25
C VAL A 107 -9.73 -6.99 10.26
N SER A 108 -9.35 -6.91 11.54
CA SER A 108 -9.90 -7.79 12.59
C SER A 108 -11.39 -7.57 12.86
N LEU A 109 -11.92 -6.37 12.60
CA LEU A 109 -13.36 -6.09 12.68
C LEU A 109 -14.11 -6.62 11.44
N VAL A 110 -13.55 -6.48 10.24
CA VAL A 110 -14.17 -6.93 8.99
C VAL A 110 -14.14 -8.44 8.81
N PHE A 111 -13.10 -9.14 9.27
CA PHE A 111 -12.98 -10.59 9.10
C PHE A 111 -13.61 -11.40 10.25
N GLN A 112 -14.61 -10.84 10.93
CA GLN A 112 -15.46 -11.56 11.87
C GLN A 112 -16.50 -12.41 11.12
N PRO A 113 -16.98 -13.54 11.69
CA PRO A 113 -17.90 -14.44 10.99
C PRO A 113 -19.12 -13.73 10.37
N GLU A 114 -19.73 -12.81 11.09
CA GLU A 114 -20.93 -12.07 10.66
C GLU A 114 -20.64 -11.17 9.45
N SER A 115 -19.50 -10.47 9.49
CA SER A 115 -19.06 -9.58 8.42
C SER A 115 -18.54 -10.36 7.21
N ILE A 116 -17.87 -11.50 7.41
CA ILE A 116 -17.49 -12.41 6.33
C ILE A 116 -18.73 -12.93 5.60
N ALA A 117 -19.76 -13.36 6.35
CA ALA A 117 -21.02 -13.81 5.77
C ALA A 117 -21.69 -12.70 4.94
N ALA A 118 -21.71 -11.47 5.45
CA ALA A 118 -22.26 -10.32 4.72
C ALA A 118 -21.43 -9.95 3.48
N ARG A 119 -20.10 -9.99 3.58
CA ARG A 119 -19.17 -9.53 2.53
C ARG A 119 -18.97 -10.55 1.41
N PHE A 120 -18.90 -11.83 1.76
CA PHE A 120 -18.53 -12.90 0.84
C PHE A 120 -19.62 -13.95 0.65
N GLY A 121 -20.81 -13.79 1.26
CA GLY A 121 -21.90 -14.78 1.15
C GLY A 121 -22.41 -15.03 -0.27
N HIS A 122 -22.08 -14.16 -1.23
CA HIS A 122 -22.40 -14.33 -2.65
C HIS A 122 -21.33 -15.14 -3.42
N LEU A 123 -20.17 -15.43 -2.82
CA LEU A 123 -19.10 -16.19 -3.45
C LEU A 123 -19.24 -17.70 -3.16
N PRO A 124 -18.73 -18.57 -4.05
CA PRO A 124 -18.62 -20.00 -3.77
C PRO A 124 -17.83 -20.24 -2.48
N GLN A 125 -18.27 -21.19 -1.66
CA GLN A 125 -17.63 -21.48 -0.37
C GLN A 125 -16.15 -21.83 -0.50
N GLU A 126 -15.76 -22.45 -1.60
CA GLU A 126 -14.37 -22.82 -1.88
C GLU A 126 -13.50 -21.61 -2.18
N ALA A 127 -14.05 -20.56 -2.80
CA ALA A 127 -13.35 -19.29 -2.98
C ALA A 127 -13.15 -18.56 -1.64
N ILE A 128 -14.15 -18.63 -0.74
CA ILE A 128 -14.03 -18.06 0.62
C ILE A 128 -12.94 -18.79 1.41
N LYS A 129 -12.95 -20.13 1.41
CA LYS A 129 -11.91 -20.94 2.08
C LYS A 129 -10.52 -20.65 1.52
N ALA A 130 -10.37 -20.57 0.21
CA ALA A 130 -9.10 -20.24 -0.44
C ALA A 130 -8.60 -18.84 -0.02
N PHE A 131 -9.49 -17.85 0.00
CA PHE A 131 -9.15 -16.50 0.45
C PHE A 131 -8.72 -16.47 1.93
N VAL A 132 -9.46 -17.14 2.82
CA VAL A 132 -9.11 -17.23 4.25
C VAL A 132 -7.78 -17.94 4.44
N ALA A 133 -7.51 -19.03 3.72
CA ALA A 133 -6.25 -19.76 3.78
C ALA A 133 -5.06 -18.92 3.24
N ASP A 134 -5.24 -18.18 2.14
CA ASP A 134 -4.22 -17.28 1.60
C ASP A 134 -3.90 -16.14 2.57
N ARG A 135 -4.92 -15.53 3.18
CA ARG A 135 -4.73 -14.55 4.28
C ARG A 135 -4.10 -15.20 5.51
N ALA A 136 -4.41 -16.47 5.79
CA ALA A 136 -3.79 -17.24 6.85
C ALA A 136 -2.27 -17.32 6.66
N ALA A 137 -1.86 -17.77 5.47
CA ALA A 137 -0.47 -17.95 5.06
C ALA A 137 0.29 -16.63 4.91
N LEU A 138 -0.37 -15.55 4.46
CA LEU A 138 0.26 -14.24 4.29
C LEU A 138 0.90 -13.71 5.58
N PHE A 139 0.35 -14.02 6.75
CA PHE A 139 0.91 -13.59 8.05
C PHE A 139 1.92 -14.58 8.64
N SER A 140 2.17 -15.72 7.99
CA SER A 140 3.14 -16.68 8.46
C SER A 140 4.56 -16.13 8.32
N GLY A 141 5.38 -16.27 9.37
CA GLY A 141 6.80 -15.88 9.36
C GLY A 141 7.10 -14.40 9.56
N GLY A 142 6.08 -13.54 9.66
CA GLY A 142 6.25 -12.12 9.96
C GLY A 142 6.13 -11.81 11.46
N SER A 143 6.56 -10.60 11.84
CA SER A 143 6.51 -10.12 13.23
C SER A 143 5.14 -9.60 13.65
N ALA A 144 4.26 -9.26 12.70
CA ALA A 144 2.93 -8.76 13.02
C ALA A 144 2.04 -9.90 13.54
N THR A 145 1.67 -9.80 14.82
CA THR A 145 0.67 -10.70 15.41
C THR A 145 -0.72 -10.24 15.01
N ARG A 146 -1.61 -11.19 14.67
CA ARG A 146 -3.00 -10.87 14.40
C ARG A 146 -3.68 -10.30 15.65
N LEU A 147 -4.27 -9.12 15.50
CA LEU A 147 -5.10 -8.52 16.53
C LEU A 147 -6.39 -9.34 16.68
N SER A 148 -6.77 -9.71 17.90
CA SER A 148 -8.02 -10.43 18.12
C SER A 148 -9.23 -9.53 17.86
N ALA A 149 -10.35 -10.13 17.43
CA ALA A 149 -11.61 -9.41 17.23
C ALA A 149 -12.11 -8.72 18.51
N GLU A 150 -11.92 -9.37 19.67
CA GLU A 150 -12.27 -8.81 20.98
C GLU A 150 -11.43 -7.58 21.32
N GLN A 151 -10.11 -7.67 21.14
CA GLN A 151 -9.22 -6.54 21.39
C GLN A 151 -9.49 -5.39 20.43
N ALA A 152 -9.71 -5.69 19.14
CA ALA A 152 -10.07 -4.68 18.15
C ALA A 152 -11.36 -3.95 18.55
N LYS A 153 -12.41 -4.68 18.95
CA LYS A 153 -13.68 -4.10 19.44
C LYS A 153 -13.48 -3.24 20.69
N HIS A 154 -12.64 -3.69 21.63
CA HIS A 154 -12.34 -2.95 22.85
C HIS A 154 -11.60 -1.64 22.59
N GLN A 155 -10.62 -1.64 21.68
CA GLN A 155 -9.74 -0.50 21.43
C GLN A 155 -10.33 0.50 20.42
N TRP A 156 -11.19 0.04 19.49
CA TRP A 156 -11.75 0.85 18.42
C TRP A 156 -12.40 2.18 18.86
N PRO A 157 -13.23 2.22 19.92
CA PRO A 157 -13.83 3.47 20.39
C PRO A 157 -12.80 4.54 20.75
N THR A 158 -11.61 4.17 21.24
CA THR A 158 -10.55 5.13 21.58
C THR A 158 -9.99 5.80 20.33
N ILE A 159 -9.75 5.02 19.26
CA ILE A 159 -9.26 5.54 17.98
C ILE A 159 -10.28 6.52 17.40
N MET A 160 -11.53 6.09 17.31
CA MET A 160 -12.58 6.88 16.66
C MET A 160 -13.00 8.10 17.46
N ALA A 161 -13.10 8.01 18.80
CA ALA A 161 -13.45 9.17 19.62
C ALA A 161 -12.37 10.26 19.57
N ARG A 162 -11.08 9.88 19.49
CA ARG A 162 -9.97 10.84 19.32
C ARG A 162 -10.00 11.49 17.94
N LEU A 163 -10.22 10.69 16.90
CA LEU A 163 -10.34 11.19 15.52
C LEU A 163 -11.53 12.16 15.38
N GLU A 164 -12.69 11.79 15.90
CA GLU A 164 -13.88 12.64 15.96
C GLU A 164 -13.60 13.94 16.71
N GLN A 165 -12.99 13.86 17.89
CA GLN A 165 -12.65 15.04 18.69
C GLN A 165 -11.69 15.98 17.95
N GLN A 166 -10.69 15.45 17.24
CA GLN A 166 -9.77 16.27 16.47
C GLN A 166 -10.51 16.95 15.31
N LEU A 167 -11.26 16.20 14.50
CA LEU A 167 -11.98 16.73 13.33
C LEU A 167 -13.06 17.77 13.69
N GLN A 168 -13.58 17.73 14.93
CA GLN A 168 -14.49 18.75 15.44
C GLN A 168 -13.79 20.06 15.84
N ARG A 169 -12.47 20.04 16.05
CA ARG A 169 -11.67 21.15 16.56
C ARG A 169 -10.66 21.69 15.55
N GLU A 170 -10.31 20.89 14.55
CA GLU A 170 -9.39 21.25 13.49
C GLU A 170 -9.94 22.46 12.72
N GLU A 171 -9.09 23.46 12.49
CA GLU A 171 -9.51 24.66 11.77
C GLU A 171 -9.59 24.41 10.25
N GLY A 172 -8.85 23.42 9.75
CA GLY A 172 -8.87 23.00 8.34
C GLY A 172 -9.76 21.79 8.06
N ASP A 173 -9.82 21.41 6.78
CA ASP A 173 -10.74 20.37 6.29
C ASP A 173 -10.22 18.93 6.46
N TYR A 174 -8.94 18.78 6.81
CA TYR A 174 -8.18 17.53 6.82
C TYR A 174 -7.35 17.39 8.10
N LEU A 175 -6.74 16.22 8.33
CA LEU A 175 -6.14 15.86 9.63
C LEU A 175 -5.03 16.80 10.12
N PHE A 176 -4.36 17.52 9.22
CA PHE A 176 -3.34 18.51 9.59
C PHE A 176 -3.56 19.85 8.90
N GLY A 177 -4.83 20.25 8.77
CA GLY A 177 -5.26 21.47 8.11
C GLY A 177 -5.51 21.26 6.62
N GLU A 178 -4.47 20.90 5.88
CA GLU A 178 -4.54 20.57 4.44
C GLU A 178 -4.42 19.04 4.20
N PRO A 179 -4.87 18.52 3.03
CA PRO A 179 -4.83 17.10 2.75
C PRO A 179 -3.39 16.59 2.68
N SER A 180 -3.12 15.47 3.35
CA SER A 180 -1.79 14.87 3.44
C SER A 180 -1.82 13.35 3.31
N ILE A 181 -0.66 12.71 3.29
CA ILE A 181 -0.52 11.25 3.31
C ILE A 181 -1.24 10.60 4.50
N ALA A 182 -1.36 11.34 5.62
CA ALA A 182 -2.06 10.89 6.82
C ALA A 182 -3.55 10.65 6.54
N ASP A 183 -4.17 11.50 5.73
CA ASP A 183 -5.59 11.38 5.42
C ASP A 183 -5.87 10.09 4.63
N PHE A 184 -5.05 9.81 3.61
CA PHE A 184 -5.21 8.61 2.80
C PHE A 184 -4.91 7.33 3.58
N ALA A 185 -3.91 7.36 4.47
CA ALA A 185 -3.57 6.24 5.35
C ALA A 185 -4.67 5.95 6.39
N MET A 186 -5.35 6.99 6.89
CA MET A 186 -6.51 6.83 7.79
C MET A 186 -7.80 6.49 7.05
N ALA A 187 -7.98 6.95 5.81
CA ALA A 187 -9.23 6.76 5.08
C ALA A 187 -9.42 5.32 4.62
N HIS A 188 -8.38 4.62 4.16
CA HIS A 188 -8.54 3.28 3.57
C HIS A 188 -9.02 2.19 4.55
N PRO A 189 -8.63 2.16 5.84
CA PRO A 189 -9.21 1.23 6.81
C PRO A 189 -10.68 1.55 7.09
N LEU A 190 -11.06 2.84 7.15
CA LEU A 190 -12.46 3.25 7.36
C LEU A 190 -13.34 2.94 6.14
N TRP A 191 -12.82 3.19 4.93
CA TRP A 191 -13.45 2.76 3.68
C TRP A 191 -13.69 1.24 3.68
N PHE A 192 -12.73 0.46 4.18
CA PHE A 192 -12.85 -0.99 4.26
C PHE A 192 -13.97 -1.44 5.22
N LEU A 193 -14.15 -0.74 6.34
CA LEU A 193 -15.25 -0.95 7.30
C LEU A 193 -16.61 -0.52 6.72
N LYS A 194 -16.65 0.53 5.91
CA LYS A 194 -17.86 1.00 5.23
C LYS A 194 -18.40 0.04 4.17
N ALA A 195 -17.63 -0.97 3.77
CA ALA A 195 -18.01 -1.91 2.72
C ALA A 195 -19.16 -2.88 3.08
N THR A 196 -19.55 -2.99 4.36
CA THR A 196 -20.68 -3.83 4.79
C THR A 196 -21.58 -3.11 5.79
N PRO A 197 -22.89 -3.37 5.81
CA PRO A 197 -23.79 -2.84 6.85
C PRO A 197 -23.43 -3.27 8.27
N VAL A 198 -22.73 -4.40 8.43
CA VAL A 198 -22.31 -4.93 9.74
C VAL A 198 -21.21 -4.07 10.35
N THR A 199 -20.27 -3.60 9.53
CA THR A 199 -19.10 -2.86 9.99
C THR A 199 -19.19 -1.35 9.76
N ALA A 200 -20.09 -0.88 8.91
CA ALA A 200 -20.29 0.55 8.67
C ALA A 200 -20.58 1.38 9.95
N PRO A 201 -21.32 0.86 10.98
CA PRO A 201 -21.53 1.60 12.23
C PRO A 201 -20.26 1.95 13.00
N TYR A 202 -19.15 1.23 12.78
CA TYR A 202 -17.85 1.56 13.37
C TYR A 202 -17.31 2.92 12.88
N VAL A 203 -17.83 3.43 11.76
CA VAL A 203 -17.53 4.75 11.20
C VAL A 203 -18.73 5.68 11.34
N ASP A 204 -19.94 5.22 11.02
CA ASP A 204 -21.14 6.06 10.94
C ASP A 204 -21.62 6.63 12.28
N SER A 205 -21.18 6.05 13.40
CA SER A 205 -21.46 6.58 14.73
C SER A 205 -20.67 7.87 15.05
N TYR A 206 -19.76 8.29 14.16
CA TYR A 206 -18.86 9.42 14.33
C TYR A 206 -19.07 10.43 13.18
N PRO A 207 -19.96 11.42 13.35
CA PRO A 207 -20.40 12.28 12.25
C PRO A 207 -19.30 13.12 11.61
N ALA A 208 -18.36 13.69 12.39
CA ALA A 208 -17.25 14.45 11.83
C ALA A 208 -16.30 13.53 11.04
N VAL A 209 -16.06 12.31 11.53
CA VAL A 209 -15.28 11.30 10.80
C VAL A 209 -15.97 10.90 9.50
N ALA A 210 -17.28 10.64 9.50
CA ALA A 210 -18.01 10.25 8.30
C ALA A 210 -17.98 11.36 7.23
N ALA A 211 -18.13 12.62 7.65
CA ALA A 211 -18.04 13.78 6.76
C ALA A 211 -16.62 13.97 6.20
N TRP A 212 -15.58 13.85 7.04
CA TRP A 212 -14.18 13.91 6.62
C TRP A 212 -13.84 12.77 5.64
N LEU A 213 -14.26 11.55 5.93
CA LEU A 213 -14.04 10.42 5.03
C LEU A 213 -14.67 10.67 3.66
N ALA A 214 -15.89 11.21 3.60
CA ALA A 214 -16.53 11.58 2.34
C ALA A 214 -15.72 12.62 1.55
N ARG A 215 -15.10 13.62 2.22
CA ARG A 215 -14.20 14.58 1.57
C ARG A 215 -12.96 13.89 0.98
N VAL A 216 -12.30 13.02 1.74
CA VAL A 216 -11.10 12.30 1.27
C VAL A 216 -11.45 11.36 0.11
N LEU A 217 -12.56 10.62 0.18
CA LEU A 217 -13.02 9.78 -0.92
C LEU A 217 -13.46 10.58 -2.15
N GLY A 218 -13.85 11.85 -1.96
CA GLY A 218 -14.21 12.78 -3.01
C GLY A 218 -13.08 13.16 -3.96
N PHE A 219 -11.81 12.91 -3.60
CA PHE A 219 -10.69 13.04 -4.54
C PHE A 219 -10.78 12.08 -5.73
N GLY A 220 -11.57 11.01 -5.61
CA GLY A 220 -11.73 10.02 -6.65
C GLY A 220 -10.42 9.27 -6.94
N HIS A 221 -10.34 8.67 -8.13
CA HIS A 221 -9.26 7.75 -8.49
C HIS A 221 -8.42 8.21 -9.69
N GLY A 222 -8.58 9.47 -10.12
CA GLY A 222 -7.91 10.00 -11.31
C GLY A 222 -8.50 9.42 -12.60
N ALA A 223 -7.72 9.40 -13.68
CA ALA A 223 -8.18 8.89 -14.98
C ALA A 223 -7.50 7.54 -15.29
N SER A 224 -8.24 6.44 -15.17
CA SER A 224 -7.71 5.10 -15.42
C SER A 224 -8.17 4.53 -16.77
N SER A 225 -7.29 3.84 -17.49
CA SER A 225 -7.65 2.92 -18.58
C SER A 225 -7.13 1.51 -18.29
N GLU A 226 -7.83 0.49 -18.79
CA GLU A 226 -7.43 -0.91 -18.55
C GLU A 226 -6.12 -1.26 -19.28
N MET A 227 -5.40 -2.22 -18.71
CA MET A 227 -4.19 -2.83 -19.27
C MET A 227 -4.11 -4.28 -18.79
N THR A 228 -3.73 -5.20 -19.67
CA THR A 228 -3.55 -6.60 -19.27
C THR A 228 -2.20 -6.80 -18.55
N SER A 229 -2.06 -7.89 -17.80
CA SER A 229 -0.79 -8.21 -17.14
C SER A 229 0.31 -8.51 -18.16
N GLU A 230 -0.03 -9.08 -19.32
CA GLU A 230 0.92 -9.33 -20.42
C GLU A 230 1.42 -8.05 -21.08
N GLU A 231 0.55 -7.05 -21.27
CA GLU A 231 0.94 -5.73 -21.76
C GLU A 231 1.90 -5.06 -20.79
N ALA A 232 1.61 -5.11 -19.48
CA ALA A 232 2.48 -4.56 -18.45
C ALA A 232 3.86 -5.26 -18.41
N LEU A 233 3.91 -6.57 -18.61
CA LEU A 233 5.17 -7.32 -18.75
C LEU A 233 5.94 -6.91 -20.01
N ALA A 234 5.25 -6.64 -21.12
CA ALA A 234 5.89 -6.13 -22.34
C ALA A 234 6.51 -4.74 -22.10
N VAL A 235 5.77 -3.84 -21.44
CA VAL A 235 6.29 -2.52 -21.06
C VAL A 235 7.57 -2.63 -20.22
N ALA A 236 7.63 -3.55 -19.26
CA ALA A 236 8.85 -3.78 -18.47
C ALA A 236 10.03 -4.25 -19.32
N ARG A 237 9.82 -5.24 -20.20
CA ARG A 237 10.87 -5.79 -21.07
C ARG A 237 11.42 -4.76 -22.07
N ASP A 238 10.54 -3.93 -22.60
CA ASP A 238 10.87 -2.96 -23.66
C ASP A 238 11.39 -1.64 -23.08
N SER A 239 11.41 -1.50 -21.75
CA SER A 239 11.92 -0.32 -21.04
C SER A 239 13.31 -0.55 -20.48
N ILE A 240 14.07 0.55 -20.35
CA ILE A 240 15.31 0.59 -19.58
C ILE A 240 14.95 1.17 -18.21
N PRO A 241 15.38 0.56 -17.08
CA PRO A 241 15.18 1.15 -15.77
C PRO A 241 15.74 2.57 -15.67
N ALA A 242 15.08 3.42 -14.90
CA ALA A 242 15.46 4.80 -14.71
C ALA A 242 16.88 4.93 -14.11
N ALA A 243 17.48 6.10 -14.31
CA ALA A 243 18.74 6.45 -13.66
C ALA A 243 18.58 6.38 -12.13
N LEU A 244 19.61 5.86 -11.46
CA LEU A 244 19.62 5.77 -10.00
C LEU A 244 19.64 7.17 -9.37
N PRO A 245 19.07 7.35 -8.17
CA PRO A 245 19.15 8.61 -7.45
C PRO A 245 20.60 9.01 -7.14
N ASP A 246 20.90 10.31 -7.20
CA ASP A 246 22.22 10.89 -6.87
C ASP A 246 22.29 11.32 -5.38
N GLU A 247 21.84 10.45 -4.48
CA GLU A 247 21.92 10.68 -3.03
C GLU A 247 23.23 10.10 -2.50
N GLN A 248 24.02 10.93 -1.81
CA GLN A 248 25.16 10.45 -1.04
C GLN A 248 24.69 9.94 0.33
N PHE A 249 24.58 8.62 0.46
CA PHE A 249 24.14 7.97 1.68
C PHE A 249 25.14 6.89 2.12
N VAL A 250 25.41 6.82 3.43
CA VAL A 250 26.22 5.75 4.03
C VAL A 250 25.26 4.80 4.73
N ASP A 251 25.14 3.58 4.21
CA ASP A 251 24.25 2.59 4.81
C ASP A 251 24.66 2.25 6.26
N PRO A 252 23.75 2.36 7.24
CA PRO A 252 24.07 2.12 8.64
C PRO A 252 24.60 0.71 8.95
N ASN A 253 24.22 -0.28 8.15
CA ASN A 253 24.66 -1.67 8.29
C ASN A 253 25.79 -2.02 7.30
N GLY A 254 26.32 -1.04 6.56
CA GLY A 254 27.45 -1.21 5.65
C GLY A 254 27.10 -1.85 4.30
N PHE A 255 25.81 -1.91 3.93
CA PHE A 255 25.43 -2.38 2.60
C PHE A 255 25.92 -1.42 1.49
N LYS A 256 26.39 -1.99 0.38
CA LYS A 256 26.98 -1.27 -0.75
C LYS A 256 26.39 -1.74 -2.07
N ALA A 257 26.32 -0.84 -3.04
CA ALA A 257 25.97 -1.18 -4.40
C ALA A 257 26.87 -2.30 -4.96
N GLY A 258 26.29 -3.21 -5.74
CA GLY A 258 26.91 -4.41 -6.30
C GLY A 258 26.78 -5.68 -5.44
N GLN A 259 26.33 -5.58 -4.18
CA GLN A 259 26.14 -6.76 -3.33
C GLN A 259 24.92 -7.58 -3.72
N GLN A 260 25.03 -8.90 -3.63
CA GLN A 260 23.87 -9.80 -3.72
C GLN A 260 23.13 -9.82 -2.38
N VAL A 261 21.87 -9.42 -2.41
CA VAL A 261 21.06 -9.27 -1.20
C VAL A 261 19.68 -9.87 -1.39
N VAL A 262 18.99 -10.03 -0.27
CA VAL A 262 17.57 -10.35 -0.19
C VAL A 262 16.88 -9.23 0.58
N ILE A 263 15.75 -8.76 0.06
CA ILE A 263 14.85 -7.85 0.77
C ILE A 263 13.51 -8.55 0.99
N ALA A 264 12.97 -8.46 2.21
CA ALA A 264 11.64 -8.94 2.52
C ALA A 264 10.94 -8.03 3.53
N ALA A 265 9.60 -8.00 3.46
CA ALA A 265 8.81 -7.34 4.49
C ALA A 265 9.04 -8.00 5.86
N THR A 266 8.93 -7.24 6.95
CA THR A 266 9.16 -7.75 8.31
C THR A 266 7.88 -8.14 9.03
N ASP A 267 6.76 -7.55 8.66
CA ASP A 267 5.48 -7.61 9.37
C ASP A 267 4.61 -8.80 8.96
N TYR A 268 4.31 -8.92 7.66
CA TYR A 268 3.58 -10.00 6.99
C TYR A 268 3.97 -9.99 5.50
N GLY A 269 3.61 -11.02 4.74
CA GLY A 269 3.98 -11.13 3.32
C GLY A 269 5.49 -11.10 3.13
N VAL A 270 6.20 -11.87 3.96
CA VAL A 270 7.66 -11.88 4.14
C VAL A 270 8.40 -12.60 3.01
N ASP A 271 7.81 -12.67 1.82
CA ASP A 271 8.39 -13.34 0.66
C ASP A 271 9.68 -12.63 0.24
N PRO A 272 10.82 -13.34 0.23
CA PRO A 272 12.11 -12.76 -0.11
C PRO A 272 12.19 -12.38 -1.58
N VAL A 273 12.76 -11.21 -1.84
CA VAL A 273 13.13 -10.75 -3.19
C VAL A 273 14.64 -10.66 -3.26
N ALA A 274 15.24 -11.54 -4.06
CA ALA A 274 16.68 -11.58 -4.26
C ALA A 274 17.09 -10.73 -5.48
N GLY A 275 18.22 -10.06 -5.37
CA GLY A 275 18.79 -9.28 -6.47
C GLY A 275 20.14 -8.66 -6.13
N GLU A 276 20.68 -7.92 -7.07
CA GLU A 276 21.85 -7.08 -6.86
C GLU A 276 21.42 -5.72 -6.32
N LEU A 277 21.94 -5.31 -5.17
CA LEU A 277 21.70 -3.98 -4.62
C LEU A 277 22.33 -2.93 -5.52
N LEU A 278 21.54 -2.04 -6.11
CA LEU A 278 22.05 -0.93 -6.93
C LEU A 278 22.15 0.37 -6.16
N PHE A 279 21.23 0.60 -5.23
CA PHE A 279 21.13 1.83 -4.47
C PHE A 279 20.57 1.56 -3.08
N ALA A 280 21.14 2.27 -2.10
CA ALA A 280 20.66 2.29 -0.74
C ALA A 280 20.69 3.75 -0.24
N GLY A 281 19.54 4.43 -0.28
CA GLY A 281 19.38 5.82 0.14
C GLY A 281 18.69 5.94 1.48
N SER A 282 18.28 7.15 1.86
CA SER A 282 17.58 7.37 3.14
C SER A 282 16.14 6.80 3.15
N GLU A 283 15.44 6.84 2.02
CA GLU A 283 14.03 6.42 1.90
C GLU A 283 13.81 5.15 1.04
N GLU A 284 14.80 4.75 0.25
CA GLU A 284 14.61 3.78 -0.85
C GLU A 284 15.81 2.83 -0.98
N LEU A 285 15.50 1.55 -1.20
CA LEU A 285 16.45 0.50 -1.59
C LEU A 285 16.07 0.02 -2.99
N ILE A 286 17.04 -0.12 -3.90
CA ILE A 286 16.80 -0.53 -5.30
C ILE A 286 17.56 -1.82 -5.58
N LEU A 287 16.83 -2.86 -5.97
CA LEU A 287 17.38 -4.14 -6.42
C LEU A 287 17.28 -4.30 -7.93
N ARG A 288 18.39 -4.64 -8.58
CA ARG A 288 18.36 -5.17 -9.95
C ARG A 288 18.03 -6.65 -9.90
N ARG A 289 17.09 -7.06 -10.74
CA ARG A 289 16.85 -8.48 -11.02
C ARG A 289 16.51 -8.70 -12.48
N GLU A 290 16.65 -9.95 -12.90
CA GLU A 290 16.33 -10.40 -14.24
C GLU A 290 15.34 -11.55 -14.17
N ASP A 291 14.32 -11.48 -15.01
CA ASP A 291 13.26 -12.47 -15.12
C ASP A 291 13.00 -12.82 -16.58
N PRO A 292 12.81 -14.11 -16.96
CA PRO A 292 12.56 -14.48 -18.34
C PRO A 292 11.32 -13.81 -18.96
N ARG A 293 10.34 -13.44 -18.13
CA ARG A 293 9.09 -12.80 -18.56
C ARG A 293 9.11 -11.30 -18.30
N GLY A 294 9.71 -10.86 -17.20
CA GLY A 294 9.78 -9.45 -16.79
C GLY A 294 10.94 -8.64 -17.38
N GLY A 295 11.97 -9.30 -17.93
CA GLY A 295 13.21 -8.65 -18.37
C GLY A 295 14.09 -8.21 -17.19
N VAL A 296 14.96 -7.23 -17.43
CA VAL A 296 15.76 -6.58 -16.38
C VAL A 296 14.91 -5.48 -15.74
N VAL A 297 14.65 -5.58 -14.44
CA VAL A 297 13.85 -4.62 -13.69
C VAL A 297 14.60 -4.12 -12.45
N HIS A 298 14.27 -2.90 -12.05
CA HIS A 298 14.64 -2.35 -10.75
C HIS A 298 13.44 -2.45 -9.82
N VAL A 299 13.58 -3.17 -8.72
CA VAL A 299 12.53 -3.29 -7.70
C VAL A 299 12.90 -2.40 -6.52
N HIS A 300 12.00 -1.48 -6.19
CA HIS A 300 12.20 -0.44 -5.20
C HIS A 300 11.39 -0.78 -3.95
N PHE A 301 12.04 -0.69 -2.79
CA PHE A 301 11.43 -0.93 -1.48
C PHE A 301 11.72 0.25 -0.55
N PRO A 302 10.76 0.65 0.31
CA PRO A 302 11.08 1.55 1.40
C PRO A 302 11.95 0.81 2.44
N ARG A 303 12.71 1.57 3.23
CA ARG A 303 13.43 0.98 4.38
C ARG A 303 12.47 0.52 5.48
N PHE A 304 11.50 1.36 5.84
CA PHE A 304 10.56 1.04 6.90
C PHE A 304 9.66 -0.14 6.52
N GLY A 305 9.57 -1.13 7.41
CA GLY A 305 8.76 -2.34 7.20
C GLY A 305 9.46 -3.43 6.39
N PHE A 306 10.71 -3.23 5.99
CA PHE A 306 11.51 -4.20 5.25
C PHE A 306 12.85 -4.44 5.94
N HIS A 307 13.38 -5.66 5.78
CA HIS A 307 14.74 -5.99 6.15
C HIS A 307 15.55 -6.30 4.89
N ILE A 308 16.86 -6.15 5.01
CA ILE A 308 17.84 -6.47 4.00
C ILE A 308 18.90 -7.38 4.61
N GLU A 309 19.25 -8.45 3.91
CA GLU A 309 20.31 -9.38 4.31
C GLU A 309 21.20 -9.74 3.12
N THR A 310 22.46 -10.08 3.40
CA THR A 310 23.39 -10.62 2.39
C THR A 310 22.98 -12.03 2.02
N ARG A 311 23.06 -12.34 0.71
CA ARG A 311 22.86 -13.70 0.21
C ARG A 311 24.11 -14.56 0.32
#